data_AF-A0A355AEQ6-F1
#
_entry.id   AF-A0A355AEQ6-F1
#
_cell.length_a   1.000
_cell.length_b   1.000
_cell.length_c   1.000
_cell.angle_alpha   90.00
_cell.angle_beta   90.00
_cell.angle_gamma   90.00
#
_symmetry.space_group_name_H-M   'P 1'
#
loop_
_entity.id
_entity.type
_entity.pdbx_description
1 polymer ?
#
loop_
_entity_poly.entity_id
_entity_poly.type
_entity_poly.pdbx_seq_one_letter_code
_entity_poly.pdbx_strand_id
1 'polypeptide(L)'
;MKKISIVFLLITLIISCNENLSPDDYQEISVKNLYKLSVPKYMFERDDLNSEASLQYANLLKEAYTVVVHESKQDFIGYSRTTNTYNEQLSVLENYSQNQINFFENNQKLKRFEASNFTKVNELNTRQVKLKGTANGNELGYIISFIEGEHNLYMIMNWTRLNRLERFDNTFKTINNSFKLIKN
;
A
#
# COMPACT_ATOMS: atom_id res chain seq x y z
N MET A 1 -34.57 48.06 -25.92
CA MET A 1 -33.25 47.97 -25.26
C MET A 1 -33.10 46.58 -24.66
N LYS A 2 -32.37 45.67 -25.32
CA LYS A 2 -32.19 44.28 -24.89
C LYS A 2 -31.08 44.22 -23.82
N LYS A 3 -31.42 43.84 -22.59
CA LYS A 3 -30.42 43.59 -21.53
C LYS A 3 -29.76 42.25 -21.82
N ILE A 4 -28.50 42.27 -22.21
CA ILE A 4 -27.66 41.07 -22.35
C ILE A 4 -27.22 40.68 -20.94
N SER A 5 -27.76 39.58 -20.44
CA SER A 5 -27.31 38.98 -19.18
C SER A 5 -26.07 38.15 -19.48
N ILE A 6 -24.89 38.64 -19.10
CA ILE A 6 -23.62 37.91 -19.22
C ILE A 6 -23.58 36.89 -18.09
N VAL A 7 -23.86 35.63 -18.40
CA VAL A 7 -23.63 34.49 -17.51
C VAL A 7 -22.13 34.17 -17.55
N PHE A 8 -21.42 34.51 -16.48
CA PHE A 8 -20.04 34.07 -16.26
C PHE A 8 -20.07 32.60 -15.82
N LEU A 9 -19.99 31.69 -16.79
CA LEU A 9 -19.82 30.27 -16.51
C LEU A 9 -18.36 30.04 -16.07
N LEU A 10 -18.13 30.09 -14.75
CA LEU A 10 -16.85 29.72 -14.14
C LEU A 10 -16.70 28.19 -14.30
N ILE A 11 -16.10 27.76 -15.41
CA ILE A 11 -15.67 26.37 -15.59
C ILE A 11 -14.47 26.16 -14.66
N THR A 12 -14.73 25.70 -13.43
CA THR A 12 -13.68 25.16 -12.57
C THR A 12 -13.23 23.83 -13.17
N LEU A 13 -12.17 23.89 -13.98
CA LEU A 13 -11.36 22.72 -14.30
C LEU A 13 -10.80 22.18 -12.98
N ILE A 14 -11.52 21.25 -12.36
CA ILE A 14 -10.98 20.35 -11.34
C ILE A 14 -10.00 19.44 -12.08
N ILE A 15 -8.80 19.98 -12.36
CA ILE A 15 -7.66 19.17 -12.75
C ILE A 15 -7.36 18.35 -11.51
N SER A 16 -7.84 17.10 -11.46
CA SER A 16 -7.32 16.10 -10.54
C SER A 16 -5.84 15.96 -10.87
N CYS A 17 -5.01 16.76 -10.20
CA CYS A 17 -3.59 16.81 -10.47
C CYS A 17 -2.99 15.58 -9.79
N ASN A 18 -2.84 14.51 -10.58
CA ASN A 18 -2.09 13.34 -10.17
C ASN A 18 -0.68 13.75 -9.76
N GLU A 19 -0.16 13.14 -8.71
CA GLU A 19 1.20 13.39 -8.29
C GLU A 19 2.16 12.80 -9.33
N ASN A 20 2.99 13.68 -9.89
CA ASN A 20 3.99 13.31 -10.88
C ASN A 20 5.37 13.45 -10.24
N LEU A 21 5.83 12.37 -9.60
CA LEU A 21 7.20 12.27 -9.09
C LEU A 21 8.10 11.64 -10.15
N SER A 22 9.28 12.21 -10.31
CA SER A 22 10.38 11.61 -11.07
C SER A 22 11.17 10.62 -10.20
N PRO A 23 12.01 9.75 -10.78
CA PRO A 23 12.88 8.86 -10.01
C PRO A 23 13.76 9.58 -8.98
N ASP A 24 14.22 10.80 -9.30
CA ASP A 24 15.08 11.60 -8.42
C ASP A 24 14.32 12.17 -7.20
N ASP A 25 12.99 12.10 -7.19
CA ASP A 25 12.16 12.51 -6.05
C ASP A 25 12.04 11.42 -4.98
N TYR A 26 12.64 10.26 -5.19
CA TYR A 26 12.65 9.15 -4.24
C TYR A 26 14.00 9.03 -3.52
N GLN A 27 13.95 8.52 -2.29
CA GLN A 27 15.10 8.08 -1.51
C GLN A 27 14.96 6.59 -1.19
N GLU A 28 16.07 5.85 -1.33
CA GLU A 28 16.12 4.43 -0.98
C GLU A 28 16.43 4.26 0.50
N ILE A 29 15.55 3.54 1.20
CA ILE A 29 15.69 3.20 2.62
C ILE A 29 16.09 1.73 2.73
N SER A 30 17.10 1.44 3.55
CA SER A 30 17.59 0.08 3.84
C SER A 30 17.18 -0.33 5.25
N VAL A 31 16.51 -1.48 5.39
CA VAL A 31 15.92 -1.91 6.67
C VAL A 31 16.58 -3.19 7.16
N LYS A 32 17.35 -3.09 8.25
CA LYS A 32 17.89 -4.21 9.05
C LYS A 32 18.54 -5.35 8.21
N ASN A 33 19.20 -5.02 7.10
CA ASN A 33 19.76 -5.99 6.14
C ASN A 33 18.74 -6.99 5.55
N LEU A 34 17.45 -6.69 5.61
CA LEU A 34 16.37 -7.53 5.08
C LEU A 34 15.99 -7.11 3.66
N TYR A 35 15.69 -5.82 3.50
CA TYR A 35 15.19 -5.28 2.25
C TYR A 35 15.52 -3.79 2.10
N LYS A 36 15.29 -3.30 0.89
CA LYS A 36 15.30 -1.88 0.55
C LYS A 36 13.96 -1.49 -0.08
N LEU A 37 13.56 -0.25 0.16
CA LEU A 37 12.33 0.34 -0.37
C LEU A 37 12.57 1.81 -0.69
N SER A 38 12.13 2.26 -1.86
CA SER A 38 12.15 3.67 -2.22
C SER A 38 10.88 4.36 -1.76
N VAL A 39 11.02 5.47 -1.04
CA VAL A 39 9.91 6.35 -0.63
C VAL A 39 10.17 7.78 -1.13
N PRO A 40 9.12 8.58 -1.40
CA PRO A 40 9.29 9.98 -1.76
C PRO A 40 10.10 10.75 -0.72
N LYS A 41 11.00 11.63 -1.17
CA LYS A 41 11.86 12.48 -0.31
C LYS A 41 11.06 13.42 0.60
N TYR A 42 9.80 13.68 0.28
CA TYR A 42 8.91 14.48 1.12
C TYR A 42 8.32 13.69 2.31
N MET A 43 8.47 12.37 2.36
CA MET A 43 7.99 11.54 3.46
C MET A 43 9.08 11.42 4.52
N PHE A 44 8.67 11.55 5.78
CA PHE A 44 9.56 11.50 6.94
C PHE A 44 9.30 10.24 7.75
N GLU A 45 10.35 9.71 8.37
CA GLU A 45 10.28 8.55 9.25
C GLU A 45 9.32 8.80 10.42
N ARG A 46 8.62 7.75 10.83
CA ARG A 46 7.65 7.70 11.92
C ARG A 46 7.90 6.47 12.78
N ASP A 47 7.33 6.47 13.98
CA ASP A 47 7.31 5.33 14.89
C ASP A 47 5.89 5.07 15.45
N ASP A 48 4.91 5.87 15.06
CA ASP A 48 3.58 5.96 15.67
C ASP A 48 2.42 5.44 14.80
N LEU A 49 2.70 4.89 13.61
CA LEU A 49 1.65 4.43 12.68
C LEU A 49 1.20 2.99 12.95
N ASN A 50 2.13 2.09 13.29
CA ASN A 50 1.90 0.67 13.54
C ASN A 50 3.06 0.08 14.38
N SER A 51 2.75 -0.54 15.52
CA SER A 51 3.76 -1.09 16.44
C SER A 51 4.59 -2.23 15.88
N GLU A 52 4.04 -2.98 14.92
CA GLU A 52 4.70 -4.14 14.30
C GLU A 52 5.47 -3.76 13.02
N ALA A 53 5.44 -2.48 12.62
CA ALA A 53 6.04 -2.07 11.37
C ALA A 53 7.56 -1.95 11.46
N SER A 54 8.22 -2.58 10.50
CA SER A 54 9.67 -2.51 10.29
C SER A 54 10.13 -1.26 9.52
N LEU A 55 9.20 -0.59 8.84
CA LEU A 55 9.40 0.72 8.21
C LEU A 55 8.10 1.50 8.32
N GLN A 56 8.19 2.78 8.67
CA GLN A 56 7.04 3.67 8.77
C GLN A 56 7.44 5.07 8.30
N TYR A 57 6.79 5.56 7.25
CA TYR A 57 7.05 6.87 6.67
C TYR A 57 5.72 7.57 6.39
N ALA A 58 5.68 8.88 6.62
CA ALA A 58 4.49 9.67 6.32
C ALA A 58 4.83 11.09 5.90
N ASN A 59 3.90 11.71 5.19
CA ASN A 59 3.79 13.16 5.11
C ASN A 59 2.39 13.56 5.58
N LEU A 60 2.31 14.15 6.78
CA LEU A 60 1.05 14.48 7.43
C LEU A 60 0.29 15.59 6.70
N LEU A 61 0.99 16.51 6.01
CA LEU A 61 0.35 17.58 5.24
C LEU A 61 -0.29 17.04 3.96
N LYS A 62 0.41 16.16 3.25
CA LYS A 62 -0.10 15.46 2.05
C LYS A 62 -1.10 14.36 2.42
N GLU A 63 -1.06 13.89 3.66
CA GLU A 63 -1.78 12.72 4.17
C GLU A 63 -1.49 11.47 3.33
N ALA A 64 -0.21 11.23 3.10
CA ALA A 64 0.30 10.03 2.44
C ALA A 64 1.12 9.25 3.47
N TYR A 65 0.86 7.95 3.58
CA TYR A 65 1.42 7.09 4.62
C TYR A 65 1.88 5.78 3.99
N THR A 66 3.02 5.27 4.43
CA THR A 66 3.61 4.00 3.98
C THR A 66 4.13 3.27 5.20
N VAL A 67 3.73 2.01 5.36
CA VAL A 67 4.33 1.12 6.35
C VAL A 67 4.65 -0.24 5.73
N VAL A 68 5.67 -0.90 6.29
CA VAL A 68 6.01 -2.29 5.95
C VAL A 68 5.99 -3.12 7.21
N VAL A 69 5.12 -4.13 7.24
CA VAL A 69 5.15 -5.21 8.22
C VAL A 69 5.77 -6.44 7.56
N HIS A 70 6.58 -7.18 8.30
CA HIS A 70 7.08 -8.47 7.85
C HIS A 70 6.92 -9.51 8.94
N GLU A 71 6.81 -10.76 8.53
CA GLU A 71 6.74 -11.90 9.44
C GLU A 71 7.50 -13.09 8.86
N SER A 72 7.93 -14.00 9.75
CA SER A 72 8.57 -15.25 9.37
C SER A 72 7.62 -16.10 8.53
N LYS A 73 8.10 -16.54 7.35
CA LYS A 73 7.33 -17.41 6.46
C LYS A 73 6.97 -18.72 7.15
N GLN A 74 7.90 -19.31 7.90
CA GLN A 74 7.69 -20.58 8.58
C GLN A 74 6.68 -20.43 9.72
N ASP A 75 6.73 -19.32 10.46
CA ASP A 75 5.80 -19.08 11.57
C ASP A 75 4.39 -18.84 11.04
N PHE A 76 4.24 -18.08 9.95
CA PHE A 76 2.96 -17.91 9.26
C PHE A 76 2.36 -19.27 8.85
N ILE A 77 3.16 -20.13 8.19
CA ILE A 77 2.72 -21.45 7.73
C ILE A 77 2.34 -22.32 8.93
N GLY A 78 3.19 -22.38 9.96
CA GLY A 78 2.98 -23.19 11.15
C GLY A 78 1.70 -22.78 11.88
N TYR A 79 1.56 -21.48 12.18
CA TYR A 79 0.37 -20.93 12.83
C TYR A 79 -0.90 -21.19 12.01
N SER A 80 -0.88 -20.88 10.71
CA SER A 80 -2.05 -21.06 9.84
C SER A 80 -2.49 -22.52 9.75
N ARG A 81 -1.55 -23.47 9.79
CA ARG A 81 -1.87 -24.91 9.85
C ARG A 81 -2.50 -25.28 11.19
N THR A 82 -1.94 -24.81 12.31
CA THR A 82 -2.51 -25.06 13.65
C THR A 82 -3.93 -24.50 13.78
N THR A 83 -4.24 -23.38 13.14
CA THR A 83 -5.58 -22.77 13.16
C THR A 83 -6.50 -23.26 12.03
N ASN A 84 -6.08 -24.23 11.21
CA ASN A 84 -6.81 -24.72 10.04
C ASN A 84 -7.21 -23.62 9.04
N THR A 85 -6.40 -22.57 8.91
CA THR A 85 -6.57 -21.47 7.94
C THR A 85 -5.60 -21.56 6.77
N TYR A 86 -4.69 -22.53 6.76
CA TYR A 86 -3.79 -22.81 5.66
C TYR A 86 -4.43 -23.80 4.67
N ASN A 87 -4.53 -23.41 3.40
CA ASN A 87 -4.97 -24.26 2.31
C ASN A 87 -3.75 -24.80 1.55
N GLU A 88 -3.51 -26.10 1.65
CA GLU A 88 -2.37 -26.80 1.00
C GLU A 88 -2.43 -26.79 -0.54
N GLN A 89 -3.58 -26.43 -1.15
CA GLN A 89 -3.71 -26.29 -2.60
C GLN A 89 -3.25 -24.92 -3.12
N LEU A 90 -3.04 -23.95 -2.22
CA LEU A 90 -2.63 -22.60 -2.56
C LEU A 90 -1.13 -22.42 -2.28
N SER A 91 -0.49 -21.53 -3.05
CA SER A 91 0.87 -21.08 -2.72
C SER A 91 0.91 -20.38 -1.34
N VAL A 92 2.11 -20.23 -0.79
CA VAL A 92 2.30 -19.51 0.48
C VAL A 92 1.80 -18.07 0.37
N LEU A 93 2.13 -17.37 -0.73
CA LEU A 93 1.68 -16.00 -0.96
C LEU A 93 0.16 -15.89 -1.13
N GLU A 94 -0.48 -16.89 -1.76
CA GLU A 94 -1.94 -16.95 -1.86
C GLU A 94 -2.58 -17.07 -0.49
N ASN A 95 -2.13 -18.05 0.32
CA ASN A 95 -2.58 -18.20 1.71
C ASN A 95 -2.39 -16.89 2.48
N TYR A 96 -1.20 -16.31 2.39
CA TYR A 96 -0.86 -15.09 3.09
C TYR A 96 -1.76 -13.92 2.72
N SER A 97 -1.81 -13.59 1.42
CA SER A 97 -2.60 -12.47 0.94
C SER A 97 -4.09 -12.65 1.21
N GLN A 98 -4.64 -13.87 1.05
CA GLN A 98 -6.05 -14.13 1.35
C GLN A 98 -6.35 -13.97 2.83
N ASN A 99 -5.52 -14.50 3.73
CA ASN A 99 -5.73 -14.37 5.17
C ASN A 99 -5.70 -12.91 5.61
N GLN A 100 -4.73 -12.12 5.11
CA GLN A 100 -4.65 -10.70 5.44
C GLN A 100 -5.80 -9.88 4.85
N ILE A 101 -6.18 -10.14 3.59
CA ILE A 101 -7.33 -9.46 2.98
C ILE A 101 -8.61 -9.80 3.74
N ASN A 102 -8.83 -11.06 4.11
CA ASN A 102 -9.98 -11.49 4.90
C ASN A 102 -10.00 -10.80 6.27
N PHE A 103 -8.83 -10.64 6.91
CA PHE A 103 -8.72 -9.87 8.15
C PHE A 103 -9.15 -8.41 7.95
N PHE A 104 -8.67 -7.75 6.89
CA PHE A 104 -9.07 -6.38 6.58
C PHE A 104 -10.57 -6.26 6.28
N GLU A 105 -11.15 -7.21 5.56
CA GLU A 105 -12.56 -7.19 5.18
C GLU A 105 -13.49 -7.45 6.37
N ASN A 106 -13.17 -8.45 7.20
CA ASN A 106 -14.05 -8.89 8.28
C ASN A 106 -13.86 -8.10 9.58
N ASN A 107 -12.62 -7.74 9.92
CA ASN A 107 -12.31 -7.10 11.21
C ASN A 107 -12.18 -5.58 11.08
N GLN A 108 -11.58 -5.10 9.98
CA GLN A 108 -11.36 -3.67 9.75
C GLN A 108 -12.45 -3.03 8.88
N LYS A 109 -13.42 -3.83 8.39
CA LYS A 109 -14.53 -3.39 7.52
C LYS A 109 -14.06 -2.66 6.26
N LEU A 110 -12.86 -2.98 5.78
CA LEU A 110 -12.37 -2.49 4.50
C LEU A 110 -13.03 -3.29 3.38
N LYS A 111 -13.27 -2.68 2.23
CA LYS A 111 -13.84 -3.32 1.04
C LYS A 111 -12.80 -3.32 -0.06
N ARG A 112 -12.46 -4.49 -0.58
CA ARG A 112 -11.66 -4.62 -1.79
C ARG A 112 -12.46 -4.12 -2.99
N PHE A 113 -11.81 -3.31 -3.84
CA PHE A 113 -12.42 -2.85 -5.09
C PHE A 113 -11.51 -3.05 -6.31
N GLU A 114 -10.24 -3.39 -6.10
CA GLU A 114 -9.30 -3.75 -7.17
C GLU A 114 -8.30 -4.77 -6.64
N ALA A 115 -7.89 -5.73 -7.47
CA ALA A 115 -6.83 -6.67 -7.19
C ALA A 115 -6.08 -7.00 -8.48
N SER A 116 -4.75 -7.07 -8.40
CA SER A 116 -3.93 -7.59 -9.48
C SER A 116 -3.94 -9.12 -9.45
N ASN A 117 -3.69 -9.71 -10.60
CA ASN A 117 -3.15 -11.08 -10.65
C ASN A 117 -1.79 -11.12 -9.95
N PHE A 118 -1.28 -12.32 -9.67
CA PHE A 118 0.08 -12.49 -9.21
C PHE A 118 1.05 -11.96 -10.27
N THR A 119 1.96 -11.10 -9.84
CA THR A 119 3.01 -10.51 -10.68
C THR A 119 4.37 -10.76 -10.03
N LYS A 120 5.42 -10.31 -10.71
CA LYS A 120 6.77 -10.26 -10.14
C LYS A 120 7.21 -8.82 -9.94
N VAL A 121 7.70 -8.51 -8.74
CA VAL A 121 8.42 -7.27 -8.44
C VAL A 121 9.84 -7.70 -8.10
N ASN A 122 10.82 -7.27 -8.90
CA ASN A 122 12.23 -7.66 -8.74
C ASN A 122 12.39 -9.19 -8.54
N GLU A 123 11.75 -9.96 -9.44
CA GLU A 123 11.71 -11.43 -9.46
C GLU A 123 10.90 -12.11 -8.34
N LEU A 124 10.42 -11.36 -7.36
CA LEU A 124 9.65 -11.88 -6.23
C LEU A 124 8.16 -11.96 -6.54
N ASN A 125 7.53 -13.08 -6.19
CA ASN A 125 6.08 -13.24 -6.29
C ASN A 125 5.40 -12.16 -5.46
N THR A 126 4.48 -11.44 -6.10
CA THR A 126 3.80 -10.28 -5.52
C THR A 126 2.32 -10.30 -5.87
N ARG A 127 1.47 -9.86 -4.92
CA ARG A 127 0.06 -9.57 -5.17
C ARG A 127 -0.26 -8.18 -4.66
N GLN A 128 -0.90 -7.35 -5.48
CA GLN A 128 -1.33 -6.01 -5.08
C GLN A 128 -2.85 -5.91 -5.05
N VAL A 129 -3.39 -5.21 -4.05
CA VAL A 129 -4.83 -4.96 -3.92
C VAL A 129 -5.09 -3.52 -3.53
N LYS A 130 -6.27 -3.00 -3.90
CA LYS A 130 -6.79 -1.75 -3.38
C LYS A 130 -8.01 -2.00 -2.51
N LEU A 131 -7.97 -1.44 -1.32
CA LEU A 131 -9.03 -1.52 -0.33
C LEU A 131 -9.52 -0.11 0.00
N LYS A 132 -10.77 0.03 0.42
CA LYS A 132 -11.32 1.28 0.96
C LYS A 132 -12.14 1.03 2.21
N GLY A 133 -12.20 1.99 3.12
CA GLY A 133 -13.05 1.88 4.29
C GLY A 133 -13.13 3.17 5.07
N THR A 134 -13.72 3.12 6.26
CA THR A 134 -13.89 4.29 7.11
C THR A 134 -13.20 4.06 8.45
N ALA A 135 -12.34 4.99 8.85
CA ALA A 135 -11.69 4.98 10.15
C ALA A 135 -11.82 6.37 10.78
N ASN A 136 -12.31 6.44 12.03
CA ASN A 136 -12.52 7.69 12.77
C ASN A 136 -13.31 8.75 11.96
N GLY A 137 -14.33 8.31 11.22
CA GLY A 137 -15.16 9.19 10.37
C GLY A 137 -14.52 9.61 9.04
N ASN A 138 -13.30 9.18 8.74
CA ASN A 138 -12.60 9.49 7.49
C ASN A 138 -12.65 8.32 6.53
N GLU A 139 -13.00 8.57 5.27
CA GLU A 139 -12.85 7.57 4.21
C GLU A 139 -11.39 7.45 3.79
N LEU A 140 -10.86 6.24 3.86
CA LEU A 140 -9.47 5.92 3.52
C LEU A 140 -9.43 4.99 2.32
N GLY A 141 -8.39 5.18 1.50
CA GLY A 141 -8.04 4.31 0.40
C GLY A 141 -6.65 3.73 0.62
N TYR A 142 -6.49 2.43 0.35
CA TYR A 142 -5.26 1.68 0.52
C TYR A 142 -4.79 1.10 -0.80
N ILE A 143 -3.47 1.06 -1.01
CA ILE A 143 -2.80 0.20 -1.99
C ILE A 143 -1.80 -0.68 -1.25
N ILE A 144 -2.10 -1.97 -1.19
CA ILE A 144 -1.36 -2.95 -0.40
C ILE A 144 -0.67 -3.93 -1.33
N SER A 145 0.62 -4.17 -1.12
CA SER A 145 1.37 -5.24 -1.78
C SER A 145 1.82 -6.30 -0.80
N PHE A 146 1.48 -7.55 -1.10
CA PHE A 146 1.96 -8.74 -0.41
C PHE A 146 3.11 -9.32 -1.23
N ILE A 147 4.25 -9.59 -0.61
CA ILE A 147 5.46 -10.06 -1.29
C ILE A 147 6.00 -11.28 -0.55
N GLU A 148 6.31 -12.33 -1.31
CA GLU A 148 6.99 -13.51 -0.79
C GLU A 148 8.51 -13.37 -0.96
N GLY A 149 9.23 -13.16 0.14
CA GLY A 149 10.68 -13.26 0.18
C GLY A 149 11.16 -14.68 0.48
N GLU A 150 12.47 -14.88 0.63
CA GLU A 150 13.04 -16.20 0.91
C GLU A 150 12.60 -16.73 2.28
N HIS A 151 12.85 -15.95 3.34
CA HIS A 151 12.54 -16.32 4.72
C HIS A 151 11.33 -15.61 5.32
N ASN A 152 10.95 -14.45 4.77
CA ASN A 152 9.89 -13.60 5.31
C ASN A 152 8.81 -13.33 4.27
N LEU A 153 7.61 -13.07 4.77
CA LEU A 153 6.49 -12.49 4.03
C LEU A 153 6.42 -11.00 4.38
N TYR A 154 6.14 -10.16 3.38
CA TYR A 154 6.09 -8.72 3.55
C TYR A 154 4.73 -8.17 3.12
N MET A 155 4.22 -7.22 3.88
CA MET A 155 3.02 -6.46 3.59
C MET A 155 3.36 -4.98 3.58
N ILE A 156 3.39 -4.38 2.39
CA ILE A 156 3.57 -2.94 2.20
C ILE A 156 2.19 -2.32 2.12
N MET A 157 1.85 -1.46 3.08
CA MET A 157 0.57 -0.76 3.11
C MET A 157 0.81 0.72 2.87
N ASN A 158 0.20 1.24 1.80
CA ASN A 158 0.15 2.67 1.55
C ASN A 158 -1.29 3.13 1.67
N TRP A 159 -1.53 4.26 2.34
CA TRP A 159 -2.87 4.81 2.43
C TRP A 159 -2.90 6.32 2.42
N THR A 160 -4.08 6.83 2.10
CA THR A 160 -4.43 8.25 2.09
C THR A 160 -5.96 8.37 2.24
N ARG A 161 -6.48 9.60 2.23
CA ARG A 161 -7.93 9.82 2.11
C ARG A 161 -8.44 9.23 0.81
N LEU A 162 -9.62 8.62 0.80
CA LEU A 162 -10.16 7.94 -0.38
C LEU A 162 -10.21 8.86 -1.61
N ASN A 163 -10.60 10.13 -1.42
CA ASN A 163 -10.65 11.14 -2.48
C ASN A 163 -9.28 11.60 -3.00
N ARG A 164 -8.17 11.16 -2.40
CA ARG A 164 -6.79 11.41 -2.85
C ARG A 164 -6.11 10.15 -3.38
N LEU A 165 -6.76 9.00 -3.32
CA LEU A 165 -6.15 7.73 -3.71
C LEU A 165 -5.71 7.75 -5.18
N GLU A 166 -6.55 8.30 -6.08
CA GLU A 166 -6.21 8.45 -7.50
C GLU A 166 -4.94 9.30 -7.69
N ARG A 167 -4.84 10.42 -6.96
CA ARG A 167 -3.68 11.30 -7.01
C ARG A 167 -2.37 10.60 -6.64
N PHE A 168 -2.40 9.70 -5.65
CA PHE A 168 -1.23 8.99 -5.15
C PHE A 168 -1.06 7.58 -5.74
N ASP A 169 -1.92 7.15 -6.68
CA ASP A 169 -1.92 5.78 -7.20
C ASP A 169 -0.56 5.39 -7.78
N ASN A 170 0.01 6.23 -8.64
CA ASN A 170 1.32 6.03 -9.23
C ASN A 170 2.44 6.06 -8.19
N THR A 171 2.38 7.00 -7.23
CA THR A 171 3.37 7.11 -6.16
C THR A 171 3.39 5.83 -5.31
N PHE A 172 2.23 5.36 -4.84
CA PHE A 172 2.12 4.15 -4.01
C PHE A 172 2.50 2.87 -4.77
N LYS A 173 2.14 2.78 -6.05
CA LYS A 173 2.60 1.67 -6.90
C LYS A 173 4.11 1.69 -7.10
N THR A 174 4.71 2.87 -7.27
CA THR A 174 6.16 3.04 -7.41
C THR A 174 6.88 2.61 -6.13
N ILE A 175 6.38 3.03 -4.96
CA ILE A 175 6.88 2.55 -3.66
C ILE A 175 6.83 1.02 -3.62
N ASN A 176 5.66 0.41 -3.85
CA ASN A 176 5.50 -1.05 -3.80
C ASN A 176 6.44 -1.78 -4.76
N ASN A 177 6.58 -1.28 -5.99
CA ASN A 177 7.40 -1.90 -7.03
C ASN A 177 8.91 -1.67 -6.85
N SER A 178 9.32 -0.80 -5.92
CA SER A 178 10.73 -0.56 -5.59
C SER A 178 11.30 -1.57 -4.58
N PHE A 179 10.43 -2.40 -3.97
CA PHE A 179 10.84 -3.36 -2.96
C PHE A 179 11.87 -4.36 -3.51
N LYS A 180 12.98 -4.53 -2.79
CA LYS A 180 14.02 -5.51 -3.13
C LYS A 180 14.63 -6.10 -1.87
N LEU A 181 14.86 -7.41 -1.89
CA LEU A 181 15.62 -8.08 -0.82
C LEU A 181 17.08 -7.63 -0.87
N ILE A 182 17.68 -7.51 0.31
CA ILE A 182 19.13 -7.45 0.43
C ILE A 182 19.61 -8.90 0.40
N LYS A 183 20.33 -9.27 -0.66
CA LYS A 183 20.97 -10.59 -0.75
C LYS A 183 22.19 -10.59 0.17
N ASN A 184 22.23 -11.53 1.11
CA ASN A 184 23.41 -11.82 1.91
C ASN A 184 24.28 -12.87 1.21
#